data_AF-A0A939M2J7-F1
#
_entry.id   AF-A0A939M2J7-F1
#
_cell.length_a   1.000
_cell.length_b   1.000
_cell.length_c   1.000
_cell.angle_alpha   90.00
_cell.angle_beta   90.00
_cell.angle_gamma   90.00
#
_symmetry.space_group_name_H-M   'P 1'
#
loop_
_entity.id
_entity.type
_entity.pdbx_description
1 polymer ?
#
loop_
_entity_poly.entity_id
_entity_poly.type
_entity_poly.pdbx_seq_one_letter_code
_entity_poly.pdbx_strand_id
1 'polypeptide(L)'
;MATPNLAAYIASVRGRYIDVDRSFGAQCWDQWSHYATTFLGVPTGPTYTNAGGAAPHSGWACNVYHNAARSGLDRWFDILPANASPRAGDVAFWEYGSAWYPLSHVATVLDVTHGGRMLRCLTQNPGAVQIADLVVSGVIGYLRPKALATGGVDASRSPSLTASQKLASLVRRRNIEGDSMYIYCADSGTVRYAILTPGVKGSWIEFTGQDSANQLASQRGNAMKVVQSFWDDLKRRHS
;
A
#
# COMPACT_ATOMS: atom_id res chain seq x y z
N MET A 1 3.83 -19.16 23.95
CA MET A 1 3.99 -18.98 22.48
C MET A 1 5.41 -18.54 22.22
N ALA A 2 6.07 -19.09 21.19
CA ALA A 2 7.40 -18.65 20.81
C ALA A 2 7.35 -17.18 20.36
N THR A 3 8.34 -16.37 20.75
CA THR A 3 8.40 -14.96 20.37
C THR A 3 8.54 -14.84 18.85
N PRO A 4 7.75 -13.98 18.17
CA PRO A 4 7.86 -13.77 16.73
C PRO A 4 9.28 -13.33 16.32
N ASN A 5 9.88 -14.01 15.34
CA ASN A 5 11.21 -13.71 14.81
C ASN A 5 11.12 -12.92 13.49
N LEU A 6 11.51 -11.64 13.54
CA LEU A 6 11.41 -10.71 12.41
C LEU A 6 12.21 -11.15 11.18
N ALA A 7 13.41 -11.72 11.37
CA ALA A 7 14.27 -12.13 10.26
C ALA A 7 13.66 -13.31 9.47
N ALA A 8 13.10 -14.29 10.18
CA ALA A 8 12.40 -15.42 9.57
C ALA A 8 11.16 -14.96 8.80
N TYR A 9 10.40 -14.00 9.36
CA TYR A 9 9.27 -13.41 8.66
C TYR A 9 9.72 -12.75 7.35
N ILE A 10 10.70 -11.86 7.39
CA ILE A 10 11.21 -11.14 6.21
C ILE A 10 11.63 -12.12 5.12
N ALA A 11 12.41 -13.14 5.46
CA ALA A 11 12.84 -14.17 4.50
C ALA A 11 11.65 -14.89 3.84
N SER A 12 10.57 -15.10 4.58
CA SER A 12 9.37 -15.81 4.08
C SER A 12 8.50 -14.98 3.13
N VAL A 13 8.61 -13.65 3.17
CA VAL A 13 7.74 -12.72 2.40
C VAL A 13 8.46 -11.94 1.31
N ARG A 14 9.77 -11.71 1.44
CA ARG A 14 10.55 -10.93 0.46
C ARG A 14 10.42 -11.54 -0.94
N GLY A 15 10.10 -10.70 -1.92
CA GLY A 15 9.88 -11.08 -3.31
C GLY A 15 8.50 -11.68 -3.61
N ARG A 16 7.62 -11.85 -2.62
CA ARG A 16 6.25 -12.34 -2.82
C ARG A 16 5.27 -11.19 -3.03
N TYR A 17 4.20 -11.48 -3.76
CA TYR A 17 3.02 -10.62 -3.82
C TYR A 17 2.10 -11.05 -2.68
N ILE A 18 1.83 -10.14 -1.76
CA ILE A 18 0.88 -10.34 -0.68
C ILE A 18 -0.36 -9.54 -1.04
N ASP A 19 -1.49 -10.22 -1.17
CA ASP A 19 -2.79 -9.62 -1.47
C ASP A 19 -3.80 -10.26 -0.50
N VAL A 20 -4.08 -9.57 0.59
CA VAL A 20 -4.82 -10.09 1.75
C VAL A 20 -6.32 -9.96 1.52
N ASP A 21 -6.76 -8.85 0.91
CA ASP A 21 -8.17 -8.53 0.70
C ASP A 21 -8.66 -8.75 -0.74
N ARG A 22 -7.77 -9.07 -1.68
CA ARG A 22 -8.04 -9.24 -3.12
C ARG A 22 -8.58 -7.97 -3.78
N SER A 23 -8.34 -6.82 -3.16
CA SER A 23 -8.82 -5.52 -3.59
C SER A 23 -7.62 -4.63 -3.91
N PHE A 24 -7.59 -4.09 -5.13
CA PHE A 24 -6.49 -3.25 -5.61
C PHE A 24 -5.13 -3.98 -5.71
N GLY A 25 -5.10 -5.31 -5.55
CA GLY A 25 -3.92 -6.15 -5.65
C GLY A 25 -2.95 -5.96 -4.49
N ALA A 26 -1.68 -6.30 -4.71
CA ALA A 26 -0.65 -6.25 -3.67
C ALA A 26 -0.24 -4.81 -3.28
N GLN A 27 -0.95 -4.21 -2.32
CA GLN A 27 -0.77 -2.85 -1.81
C GLN A 27 0.13 -2.79 -0.55
N CYS A 28 0.47 -1.58 -0.11
CA CYS A 28 1.29 -1.37 1.08
C CYS A 28 0.54 -1.82 2.33
N TRP A 29 -0.77 -1.60 2.34
CA TRP A 29 -1.67 -2.10 3.38
C TRP A 29 -1.65 -3.63 3.51
N ASP A 30 -1.58 -4.39 2.41
CA ASP A 30 -1.55 -5.86 2.48
C ASP A 30 -0.32 -6.39 3.21
N GLN A 31 0.85 -5.79 2.96
CA GLN A 31 2.07 -6.16 3.65
C GLN A 31 1.97 -5.84 5.15
N TRP A 32 1.38 -4.69 5.51
CA TRP A 32 1.08 -4.35 6.90
C TRP A 32 0.10 -5.34 7.53
N SER A 33 -1.03 -5.60 6.87
CA SER A 33 -2.08 -6.46 7.40
C SER A 33 -1.58 -7.89 7.58
N HIS A 34 -0.79 -8.40 6.63
CA HIS A 34 -0.14 -9.71 6.75
C HIS A 34 0.93 -9.74 7.86
N TYR A 35 1.69 -8.67 8.05
CA TYR A 35 2.64 -8.55 9.16
C TYR A 35 1.93 -8.60 10.52
N ALA A 36 0.84 -7.84 10.67
CA ALA A 36 0.06 -7.83 11.89
C ALA A 36 -0.64 -9.18 12.13
N THR A 37 -1.28 -9.76 11.12
CA THR A 37 -2.13 -10.94 11.28
C THR A 37 -1.33 -12.25 11.33
N THR A 38 -0.52 -12.51 10.31
CA THR A 38 0.19 -13.79 10.16
C THR A 38 1.40 -13.88 11.07
N PHE A 39 2.10 -12.77 11.32
CA PHE A 39 3.33 -12.78 12.10
C PHE A 39 3.14 -12.41 13.58
N LEU A 40 2.31 -11.40 13.88
CA LEU A 40 2.06 -10.97 15.26
C LEU A 40 0.78 -11.57 15.88
N GLY A 41 -0.06 -12.23 15.09
CA GLY A 41 -1.30 -12.86 15.58
C GLY A 41 -2.42 -11.86 15.89
N VAL A 42 -2.36 -10.65 15.34
CA VAL A 42 -3.41 -9.64 15.47
C VAL A 42 -4.64 -10.09 14.66
N PRO A 43 -5.87 -9.98 15.15
CA PRO A 43 -7.05 -10.22 14.32
C PRO A 43 -7.08 -9.27 13.12
N THR A 44 -7.62 -9.71 11.98
CA THR A 44 -7.67 -8.89 10.75
C THR A 44 -8.55 -7.64 10.91
N GLY A 45 -9.63 -7.71 11.71
CA GLY A 45 -10.57 -6.59 11.88
C GLY A 45 -9.89 -5.25 12.24
N PRO A 46 -9.07 -5.19 13.29
CA PRO A 46 -8.31 -4.00 13.66
C PRO A 46 -7.32 -3.46 12.62
N THR A 47 -6.92 -4.24 11.62
CA THR A 47 -5.89 -3.83 10.64
C THR A 47 -6.47 -3.07 9.44
N TYR A 48 -7.78 -3.14 9.20
CA TYR A 48 -8.44 -2.46 8.09
C TYR A 48 -8.28 -0.93 8.17
N THR A 49 -8.21 -0.29 7.00
CA THR A 49 -8.00 1.16 6.87
C THR A 49 -9.07 2.00 7.56
N ASN A 50 -10.29 1.49 7.75
CA ASN A 50 -11.39 2.19 8.44
C ASN A 50 -11.72 1.61 9.83
N ALA A 51 -10.89 0.71 10.35
CA ALA A 51 -11.10 0.16 11.68
C ALA A 51 -11.02 1.29 12.73
N GLY A 52 -12.03 1.39 13.60
CA GLY A 52 -12.11 2.46 14.62
C GLY A 52 -12.57 3.83 14.11
N GLY A 53 -12.78 4.01 12.79
CA GLY A 53 -13.32 5.23 12.21
C GLY A 53 -12.90 5.44 10.75
N ALA A 54 -13.75 6.12 9.96
CA ALA A 54 -13.47 6.46 8.55
C ALA A 54 -12.85 7.86 8.37
N ALA A 55 -12.77 8.66 9.44
CA ALA A 55 -12.11 9.96 9.43
C ALA A 55 -10.70 9.86 10.04
N PRO A 56 -9.72 10.67 9.57
CA PRO A 56 -9.87 11.69 8.52
C PRO A 56 -9.75 11.13 7.09
N HIS A 57 -9.15 9.96 6.89
CA HIS A 57 -8.67 9.52 5.56
C HIS A 57 -9.20 8.14 5.16
N SER A 58 -10.53 8.00 5.09
CA SER A 58 -11.21 6.74 4.74
C SER A 58 -10.54 5.99 3.58
N GLY A 59 -10.28 4.70 3.76
CA GLY A 59 -9.70 3.83 2.74
C GLY A 59 -8.18 3.91 2.60
N TRP A 60 -7.51 4.86 3.26
CA TRP A 60 -6.06 5.06 3.15
C TRP A 60 -5.29 4.45 4.33
N ALA A 61 -4.04 4.06 4.07
CA ALA A 61 -3.19 3.38 5.06
C ALA A 61 -2.96 4.20 6.33
N CYS A 62 -2.78 5.52 6.20
CA CYS A 62 -2.64 6.43 7.35
C CYS A 62 -3.82 6.39 8.32
N ASN A 63 -5.03 6.07 7.85
CA ASN A 63 -6.23 6.07 8.68
C ASN A 63 -6.24 4.95 9.72
N VAL A 64 -5.46 3.88 9.49
CA VAL A 64 -5.13 2.86 10.49
C VAL A 64 -4.46 3.50 11.71
N TYR A 65 -3.46 4.36 11.49
CA TYR A 65 -2.71 5.00 12.59
C TYR A 65 -3.60 6.01 13.33
N HIS A 66 -4.34 6.86 12.61
CA HIS A 66 -5.27 7.83 13.20
C HIS A 66 -6.31 7.18 14.13
N ASN A 67 -6.71 5.95 13.84
CA ASN A 67 -7.71 5.23 14.60
C ASN A 67 -7.14 4.03 15.39
N ALA A 68 -5.83 3.89 15.51
CA ALA A 68 -5.19 2.68 16.05
C ALA A 68 -5.67 2.30 17.46
N ALA A 69 -5.82 3.28 18.36
CA ALA A 69 -6.36 3.03 19.69
C ALA A 69 -7.85 2.62 19.64
N ARG A 70 -8.64 3.28 18.79
CA ARG A 70 -10.08 3.00 18.65
C ARG A 70 -10.36 1.66 17.97
N SER A 71 -9.48 1.22 17.09
CA SER A 71 -9.54 -0.11 16.48
C SER A 71 -9.05 -1.22 17.42
N GLY A 72 -8.46 -0.87 18.57
CA GLY A 72 -7.95 -1.81 19.57
C GLY A 72 -6.53 -2.32 19.28
N LEU A 73 -5.80 -1.72 18.33
CA LEU A 73 -4.41 -2.09 18.03
C LEU A 73 -3.47 -1.81 19.21
N ASP A 74 -3.84 -0.92 20.11
CA ASP A 74 -3.10 -0.61 21.35
C ASP A 74 -2.89 -1.84 22.26
N ARG A 75 -3.64 -2.93 22.09
CA ARG A 75 -3.41 -4.20 22.79
C ARG A 75 -2.14 -4.92 22.34
N TRP A 76 -1.74 -4.73 21.07
CA TRP A 76 -0.59 -5.41 20.47
C TRP A 76 0.58 -4.47 20.18
N PHE A 77 0.30 -3.17 20.08
CA PHE A 77 1.29 -2.16 19.72
C PHE A 77 1.33 -1.02 20.73
N ASP A 78 2.52 -0.46 20.94
CA ASP A 78 2.66 0.90 21.43
C ASP A 78 2.46 1.86 20.26
N ILE A 79 1.59 2.87 20.45
CA ILE A 79 1.32 3.90 19.44
C ILE A 79 2.27 5.06 19.71
N LEU A 80 3.21 5.30 18.80
CA LEU A 80 4.30 6.25 18.99
C LEU A 80 4.20 7.41 18.01
N PRO A 81 4.46 8.66 18.45
CA PRO A 81 4.44 9.82 17.58
C PRO A 81 5.59 9.80 16.54
N ALA A 82 5.46 10.64 15.50
CA ALA A 82 6.44 10.76 14.42
C ALA A 82 7.88 11.06 14.86
N ASN A 83 8.07 11.72 16.00
CA ASN A 83 9.40 12.07 16.54
C ASN A 83 10.01 10.96 17.41
N ALA A 84 9.32 9.84 17.61
CA ALA A 84 9.89 8.70 18.32
C ALA A 84 11.06 8.11 17.52
N SER A 85 12.11 7.65 18.21
CA SER A 85 13.21 6.94 17.55
C SER A 85 12.71 5.58 17.03
N PRO A 86 12.70 5.36 15.70
CA PRO A 86 12.18 4.13 15.13
C PRO A 86 13.13 2.96 15.35
N ARG A 87 12.57 1.75 15.41
CA ARG A 87 13.29 0.49 15.63
C ARG A 87 12.87 -0.54 14.60
N ALA A 88 13.74 -1.53 14.38
CA ALA A 88 13.38 -2.68 13.57
C ALA A 88 12.09 -3.35 14.09
N GLY A 89 11.15 -3.59 13.19
CA GLY A 89 9.83 -4.14 13.48
C GLY A 89 8.73 -3.13 13.77
N ASP A 90 9.06 -1.85 13.98
CA ASP A 90 8.05 -0.79 13.99
C ASP A 90 7.34 -0.72 12.64
N VAL A 91 6.09 -0.29 12.65
CA VAL A 91 5.35 -0.01 11.41
C VAL A 91 5.17 1.49 11.29
N ALA A 92 5.82 2.08 10.29
CA ALA A 92 5.75 3.51 10.01
C ALA A 92 4.55 3.80 9.10
N PHE A 93 3.85 4.90 9.39
CA PHE A 93 2.71 5.38 8.60
C PHE A 93 3.01 6.78 8.07
N TRP A 94 2.74 7.01 6.79
CA TRP A 94 2.86 8.31 6.14
C TRP A 94 1.50 8.92 5.86
N GLU A 95 1.37 10.22 6.07
CA GLU A 95 0.11 10.95 5.91
C GLU A 95 -0.37 11.00 4.46
N TYR A 96 -1.70 10.95 4.30
CA TYR A 96 -2.34 11.33 3.05
C TYR A 96 -2.05 12.79 2.70
N GLY A 97 -1.75 13.08 1.43
CA GLY A 97 -1.37 14.43 0.98
C GLY A 97 0.08 14.83 1.29
N SER A 98 0.90 13.94 1.83
CA SER A 98 2.33 14.21 2.00
C SER A 98 3.07 14.24 0.65
N ALA A 99 4.12 15.07 0.54
CA ALA A 99 4.82 15.31 -0.73
C ALA A 99 5.40 14.05 -1.38
N TRP A 100 5.86 13.09 -0.58
CA TRP A 100 6.49 11.85 -1.06
C TRP A 100 5.54 10.66 -1.09
N TYR A 101 4.43 10.72 -0.34
CA TYR A 101 3.43 9.67 -0.25
C TYR A 101 2.02 10.30 -0.29
N PRO A 102 1.61 10.89 -1.42
CA PRO A 102 0.38 11.67 -1.52
C PRO A 102 -0.89 10.85 -1.27
N LEU A 103 -0.83 9.53 -1.46
CA LEU A 103 -1.94 8.60 -1.17
C LEU A 103 -1.76 7.86 0.16
N SER A 104 -0.99 8.41 1.09
CA SER A 104 -0.49 7.75 2.30
C SER A 104 0.39 6.53 2.01
N HIS A 105 1.08 6.02 3.03
CA HIS A 105 1.86 4.79 2.93
C HIS A 105 1.99 4.11 4.28
N VAL A 106 2.28 2.81 4.27
CA VAL A 106 2.63 2.04 5.46
C VAL A 106 3.74 1.05 5.12
N ALA A 107 4.72 0.89 6.02
CA ALA A 107 5.80 -0.07 5.84
C ALA A 107 6.43 -0.50 7.17
N THR A 108 6.96 -1.73 7.22
CA THR A 108 7.70 -2.22 8.40
C THR A 108 9.14 -1.72 8.36
N VAL A 109 9.58 -1.02 9.41
CA VAL A 109 10.94 -0.52 9.58
C VAL A 109 11.90 -1.67 9.85
N LEU A 110 13.05 -1.67 9.19
CA LEU A 110 14.16 -2.61 9.39
C LEU A 110 15.40 -1.92 9.93
N ASP A 111 15.65 -0.67 9.50
CA ASP A 111 16.80 0.11 9.93
C ASP A 111 16.58 1.62 9.70
N VAL A 112 17.40 2.45 10.32
CA VAL A 112 17.47 3.90 10.11
C VAL A 112 18.74 4.21 9.34
N THR A 113 18.60 4.90 8.20
CA THR A 113 19.71 5.12 7.26
C THR A 113 19.88 6.61 6.94
N HIS A 114 21.00 6.94 6.29
CA HIS A 114 21.27 8.29 5.78
C HIS A 114 21.20 9.41 6.84
N GLY A 115 21.63 9.10 8.07
CA GLY A 115 21.63 10.03 9.19
C GLY A 115 20.23 10.33 9.74
N GLY A 116 19.29 9.38 9.65
CA GLY A 116 17.92 9.56 10.14
C GLY A 116 16.93 10.10 9.12
N ARG A 117 17.36 10.38 7.89
CA ARG A 117 16.51 10.93 6.82
C ARG A 117 15.72 9.88 6.04
N MET A 118 16.12 8.61 6.16
CA MET A 118 15.46 7.51 5.47
C MET A 118 15.31 6.31 6.41
N LEU A 119 14.21 5.59 6.23
CA LEU A 119 13.98 4.30 6.87
C LEU A 119 14.24 3.22 5.84
N ARG A 120 15.07 2.23 6.17
CA ARG A 120 15.06 0.99 5.41
C ARG A 120 13.85 0.21 5.84
N CYS A 121 12.98 -0.13 4.89
CA CYS A 121 11.71 -0.77 5.18
C CYS A 121 11.50 -2.03 4.36
N LEU A 122 10.83 -3.02 4.95
CA LEU A 122 10.08 -4.02 4.23
C LEU A 122 8.77 -3.37 3.79
N THR A 123 8.59 -3.22 2.47
CA THR A 123 7.49 -2.45 1.90
C THR A 123 6.93 -3.18 0.69
N GLN A 124 5.66 -2.90 0.39
CA GLN A 124 5.01 -3.31 -0.84
C GLN A 124 4.40 -2.06 -1.50
N ASN A 125 4.07 -2.18 -2.79
CA ASN A 125 3.30 -1.23 -3.61
C ASN A 125 4.05 -0.11 -4.38
N PRO A 126 3.93 -0.09 -5.72
CA PRO A 126 3.49 -1.19 -6.57
C PRO A 126 4.59 -2.27 -6.68
N GLY A 127 4.22 -3.54 -6.57
CA GLY A 127 5.12 -4.67 -6.79
C GLY A 127 5.20 -5.64 -5.62
N ALA A 128 6.05 -6.66 -5.75
CA ALA A 128 6.31 -7.62 -4.68
C ALA A 128 6.88 -6.93 -3.44
N VAL A 129 6.72 -7.57 -2.28
CA VAL A 129 7.39 -7.19 -1.04
C VAL A 129 8.90 -7.04 -1.30
N GLN A 130 9.45 -5.90 -0.95
CA GLN A 130 10.85 -5.56 -1.17
C GLN A 130 11.44 -4.83 0.03
N ILE A 131 12.76 -4.84 0.12
CA ILE A 131 13.50 -4.01 1.06
C ILE A 131 13.98 -2.75 0.32
N ALA A 132 13.48 -1.60 0.72
CA ALA A 132 13.78 -0.31 0.09
C ALA A 132 14.00 0.78 1.14
N ASP A 133 14.79 1.80 0.79
CA ASP A 133 14.96 2.99 1.61
C ASP A 133 13.85 3.99 1.27
N LEU A 134 13.06 4.37 2.28
CA LEU A 134 11.90 5.26 2.20
C LEU A 134 12.20 6.56 2.95
N VAL A 135 11.77 7.71 2.43
CA VAL A 135 12.04 9.01 3.04
C VAL A 135 11.15 9.23 4.26
N VAL A 136 11.69 9.75 5.37
CA VAL A 136 10.92 9.96 6.61
C VAL A 136 9.91 11.11 6.53
N SER A 137 10.06 12.00 5.55
CA SER A 137 9.16 13.15 5.37
C SER A 137 7.73 12.69 5.15
N GLY A 138 6.80 13.15 6.00
CA GLY A 138 5.40 12.77 5.97
C GLY A 138 5.02 11.62 6.90
N VAL A 139 5.97 11.02 7.64
CA VAL A 139 5.64 10.06 8.70
C VAL A 139 4.81 10.74 9.79
N ILE A 140 3.70 10.12 10.20
CA ILE A 140 2.80 10.60 11.27
C ILE A 140 2.98 9.84 12.58
N GLY A 141 3.61 8.67 12.51
CA GLY A 141 3.98 7.90 13.68
C GLY A 141 4.26 6.45 13.37
N TYR A 142 4.39 5.69 14.44
CA TYR A 142 4.78 4.30 14.42
C TYR A 142 3.86 3.45 15.28
N LEU A 143 3.59 2.22 14.84
CA LEU A 143 3.07 1.16 15.69
C LEU A 143 4.22 0.22 16.04
N ARG A 144 4.62 0.18 17.31
CA ARG A 144 5.70 -0.68 17.80
C ARG A 144 5.13 -1.94 18.42
N PRO A 145 5.40 -3.14 17.88
CA PRO A 145 4.90 -4.38 18.48
C PRO A 145 5.39 -4.55 19.91
N LYS A 146 4.48 -4.87 20.84
CA LYS A 146 4.81 -5.12 22.25
C LYS A 146 5.55 -6.45 22.47
N ALA A 147 5.34 -7.42 21.58
CA ALA A 147 5.92 -8.75 21.67
C ALA A 147 6.67 -9.10 20.37
N LEU A 148 7.94 -8.68 20.29
CA LEU A 148 8.80 -8.96 19.13
C LEU A 148 10.22 -9.32 19.54
N ALA A 149 10.78 -10.38 18.95
CA ALA A 149 12.21 -10.66 19.00
C ALA A 149 12.85 -10.23 17.68
N THR A 150 13.66 -9.18 17.75
CA THR A 150 14.49 -8.69 16.66
C THR A 150 15.83 -9.44 16.68
N GLY A 151 15.85 -10.66 16.15
CA GLY A 151 17.12 -11.33 15.80
C GLY A 151 17.88 -10.56 14.71
N GLY A 152 19.06 -11.03 14.29
CA GLY A 152 19.79 -10.42 13.18
C GLY A 152 18.93 -10.40 11.90
N VAL A 153 18.55 -9.21 11.43
CA VAL A 153 17.74 -9.02 10.22
C VAL A 153 18.65 -8.77 9.03
N ASP A 154 18.53 -9.57 7.96
CA ASP A 154 19.11 -9.23 6.66
C ASP A 154 18.30 -8.06 6.05
N ALA A 155 18.77 -6.85 6.35
CA ALA A 155 18.25 -5.61 5.79
C ALA A 155 19.02 -5.18 4.54
N SER A 156 19.57 -6.11 3.76
CA SER A 156 20.08 -5.80 2.42
C SER A 156 18.94 -5.28 1.54
N ARG A 157 19.19 -4.25 0.73
CA ARG A 157 18.18 -3.80 -0.24
C ARG A 157 17.82 -4.93 -1.19
N SER A 158 16.55 -5.06 -1.55
CA SER A 158 16.17 -5.95 -2.65
C SER A 158 16.89 -5.50 -3.92
N PRO A 159 17.41 -6.44 -4.73
CA PRO A 159 17.88 -6.12 -6.07
C PRO A 159 16.78 -5.36 -6.82
N SER A 160 17.16 -4.32 -7.54
CA SER A 160 16.21 -3.62 -8.41
C SER A 160 15.68 -4.62 -9.43
N LEU A 161 14.35 -4.77 -9.50
CA LEU A 161 13.73 -5.60 -10.54
C LEU A 161 14.18 -5.09 -11.91
N THR A 162 14.61 -6.01 -12.78
CA THR A 162 14.89 -5.68 -14.19
C THR A 162 13.62 -5.19 -14.87
N ALA A 163 13.73 -4.44 -15.97
CA ALA A 163 12.56 -3.96 -16.72
C ALA A 163 11.61 -5.12 -17.11
N SER A 164 12.14 -6.28 -17.45
CA SER A 164 11.36 -7.49 -17.76
C SER A 164 10.69 -8.11 -16.53
N GLN A 165 11.33 -8.07 -15.36
CA GLN A 165 10.71 -8.51 -14.11
C GLN A 165 9.65 -7.52 -13.62
N LYS A 166 9.86 -6.21 -13.82
CA LYS A 166 8.84 -5.18 -13.64
C LYS A 166 7.66 -5.41 -14.58
N LEU A 167 7.91 -5.67 -15.86
CA LEU A 167 6.85 -5.99 -16.81
C LEU A 167 6.12 -7.29 -16.46
N ALA A 168 6.83 -8.35 -16.08
CA ALA A 168 6.24 -9.61 -15.63
C ALA A 168 5.47 -9.46 -14.31
N SER A 169 5.88 -8.56 -13.42
CA SER A 169 5.12 -8.19 -12.22
C SER A 169 3.83 -7.46 -12.58
N LEU A 170 3.91 -6.51 -13.51
CA LEU A 170 2.75 -5.78 -14.04
C LEU A 170 1.81 -6.68 -14.84
N VAL A 171 2.33 -7.73 -15.49
CA VAL A 171 1.54 -8.72 -16.23
C VAL A 171 0.92 -9.76 -15.29
N ARG A 172 1.65 -10.25 -14.26
CA ARG A 172 1.05 -11.09 -13.21
C ARG A 172 -0.04 -10.35 -12.45
N ARG A 173 0.14 -9.04 -12.25
CA ARG A 173 -0.87 -8.14 -11.67
C ARG A 173 -2.16 -8.08 -12.51
N ARG A 174 -2.05 -8.01 -13.84
CA ARG A 174 -3.22 -8.11 -14.75
C ARG A 174 -4.01 -9.41 -14.62
N ASN A 175 -3.38 -10.46 -14.11
CA ASN A 175 -3.99 -11.79 -14.00
C ASN A 175 -4.42 -12.17 -12.58
N ILE A 176 -4.08 -11.37 -11.55
CA ILE A 176 -4.41 -11.63 -10.14
C ILE A 176 -5.51 -10.67 -9.64
N GLU A 177 -5.59 -9.43 -10.15
CA GLU A 177 -6.75 -8.58 -9.92
C GLU A 177 -7.94 -9.09 -10.74
N GLY A 178 -8.98 -9.56 -10.06
CA GLY A 178 -10.31 -9.63 -10.65
C GLY A 178 -10.73 -8.23 -11.10
N ASP A 179 -10.70 -8.04 -12.42
CA ASP A 179 -11.51 -7.09 -13.18
C ASP A 179 -11.41 -5.62 -12.73
N SER A 180 -10.35 -4.88 -13.03
CA SER A 180 -10.51 -3.41 -13.16
C SER A 180 -9.78 -2.85 -14.37
N MET A 181 -10.51 -2.18 -15.24
CA MET A 181 -9.99 -1.52 -16.45
C MET A 181 -9.67 -0.06 -16.15
N TYR A 182 -8.44 0.34 -16.41
CA TYR A 182 -8.03 1.74 -16.44
C TYR A 182 -8.04 2.26 -17.88
N ILE A 183 -8.92 3.22 -18.17
CA ILE A 183 -9.19 3.71 -19.53
C ILE A 183 -9.09 5.23 -19.61
N TYR A 184 -8.85 5.73 -20.83
CA TYR A 184 -8.96 7.15 -21.14
C TYR A 184 -9.67 7.37 -22.48
N CYS A 185 -10.41 8.47 -22.56
CA CYS A 185 -11.02 8.95 -23.80
C CYS A 185 -10.53 10.37 -24.08
N ALA A 186 -10.09 10.60 -25.31
CA ALA A 186 -9.67 11.91 -25.79
C ALA A 186 -10.58 12.31 -26.95
N ASP A 187 -11.48 13.25 -26.70
CA ASP A 187 -12.41 13.79 -27.70
C ASP A 187 -12.38 15.33 -27.63
N SER A 188 -12.34 15.96 -28.79
CA SER A 188 -12.49 17.42 -28.96
C SER A 188 -11.58 18.26 -28.03
N GLY A 189 -10.36 17.79 -27.79
CA GLY A 189 -9.35 18.48 -26.97
C GLY A 189 -9.45 18.23 -25.46
N THR A 190 -10.44 17.48 -24.98
CA THR A 190 -10.56 17.12 -23.55
C THR A 190 -10.20 15.64 -23.35
N VAL A 191 -9.27 15.38 -22.44
CA VAL A 191 -8.89 14.01 -22.05
C VAL A 191 -9.54 13.66 -20.72
N ARG A 192 -10.27 12.54 -20.69
CA ARG A 192 -10.92 11.99 -19.50
C ARG A 192 -10.32 10.65 -19.17
N TYR A 193 -10.24 10.34 -17.89
CA TYR A 193 -9.71 9.08 -17.38
C TYR A 193 -10.73 8.44 -16.45
N ALA A 194 -10.84 7.12 -16.48
CA ALA A 194 -11.71 6.39 -15.57
C ALA A 194 -11.14 5.02 -15.22
N ILE A 195 -11.53 4.54 -14.05
CA ILE A 195 -11.37 3.14 -13.66
C ILE A 195 -12.74 2.51 -13.42
N LEU A 196 -12.89 1.25 -13.81
CA LEU A 196 -14.11 0.48 -13.62
C LEU A 196 -13.79 -1.00 -13.45
N THR A 197 -14.72 -1.76 -12.89
CA THR A 197 -14.64 -3.22 -12.76
C THR A 197 -15.62 -3.88 -13.73
N PRO A 198 -15.16 -4.58 -14.79
CA PRO A 198 -16.05 -5.29 -15.70
C PRO A 198 -17.02 -6.20 -14.95
N GLY A 199 -18.27 -6.25 -15.42
CA GLY A 199 -19.36 -6.99 -14.75
C GLY A 199 -19.89 -6.40 -13.43
N VAL A 200 -19.27 -5.36 -12.85
CA VAL A 200 -19.70 -4.78 -11.57
C VAL A 200 -20.31 -3.39 -11.78
N LYS A 201 -21.59 -3.27 -11.41
CA LYS A 201 -22.36 -2.02 -11.44
C LYS A 201 -21.94 -1.09 -10.30
N GLY A 202 -21.89 0.23 -10.53
CA GLY A 202 -21.41 1.23 -9.56
C GLY A 202 -19.90 1.26 -9.33
N SER A 203 -19.11 0.56 -10.14
CA SER A 203 -17.64 0.53 -10.05
C SER A 203 -16.94 1.68 -10.80
N TRP A 204 -17.70 2.48 -11.55
CA TRP A 204 -17.17 3.57 -12.37
C TRP A 204 -16.67 4.74 -11.51
N ILE A 205 -15.40 5.08 -11.67
CA ILE A 205 -14.78 6.25 -11.04
C ILE A 205 -14.08 7.07 -12.13
N GLU A 206 -14.56 8.30 -12.34
CA GLU A 206 -13.96 9.26 -13.28
C GLU A 206 -13.01 10.21 -12.54
N PHE A 207 -11.83 10.43 -13.11
CA PHE A 207 -10.84 11.33 -12.51
C PHE A 207 -11.11 12.78 -12.92
N THR A 208 -10.98 13.70 -11.96
CA THR A 208 -11.24 15.14 -12.15
C THR A 208 -10.08 15.89 -12.83
N GLY A 209 -8.95 15.22 -13.09
CA GLY A 209 -7.78 15.84 -13.73
C GLY A 209 -6.71 14.85 -14.16
N GLN A 210 -5.83 15.30 -15.06
CA GLN A 210 -4.75 14.49 -15.64
C GLN A 210 -3.67 14.12 -14.62
N ASP A 211 -3.49 14.91 -13.57
CA ASP A 211 -2.51 14.61 -12.51
C ASP A 211 -2.90 13.38 -11.69
N SER A 212 -4.18 13.24 -11.33
CA SER A 212 -4.71 12.04 -10.65
C SER A 212 -4.60 10.79 -11.53
N ALA A 213 -4.80 10.96 -12.85
CA ALA A 213 -4.63 9.91 -13.84
C ALA A 213 -3.15 9.51 -14.04
N ASN A 214 -2.23 10.47 -14.07
CA ASN A 214 -0.80 10.21 -14.16
C ASN A 214 -0.26 9.53 -12.90
N GLN A 215 -0.81 9.86 -11.73
CA GLN A 215 -0.52 9.19 -10.47
C GLN A 215 -1.05 7.75 -10.45
N LEU A 216 -2.25 7.51 -10.99
CA LEU A 216 -2.73 6.14 -11.16
C LEU A 216 -1.90 5.38 -12.20
N ALA A 217 -1.45 6.05 -13.27
CA ALA A 217 -0.62 5.44 -14.31
C ALA A 217 0.77 5.04 -13.81
N SER A 218 1.39 5.85 -12.96
CA SER A 218 2.66 5.49 -12.30
C SER A 218 2.50 4.28 -11.37
N GLN A 219 1.29 4.06 -10.87
CA GLN A 219 0.96 2.95 -9.98
C GLN A 219 0.41 1.73 -10.72
N ARG A 220 -0.30 1.84 -11.85
CA ARG A 220 -1.04 0.75 -12.54
C ARG A 220 -0.62 0.50 -13.99
N GLY A 221 0.23 1.34 -14.56
CA GLY A 221 0.52 1.36 -16.00
C GLY A 221 -0.41 2.29 -16.78
N ASN A 222 -0.12 2.51 -18.06
CA ASN A 222 -0.86 3.48 -18.88
C ASN A 222 -2.32 3.08 -19.07
N ALA A 223 -3.22 4.07 -19.04
CA ALA A 223 -4.62 3.89 -19.38
C ALA A 223 -4.78 3.40 -20.83
N MET A 224 -5.77 2.54 -21.07
CA MET A 224 -6.14 2.11 -22.42
C MET A 224 -6.99 3.19 -23.11
N LYS A 225 -6.62 3.58 -24.33
CA LYS A 225 -7.42 4.52 -25.13
C LYS A 225 -8.72 3.86 -25.56
N VAL A 226 -9.84 4.55 -25.38
CA VAL A 226 -11.15 4.15 -25.90
C VAL A 226 -11.79 5.25 -26.74
N VAL A 227 -12.62 4.86 -27.68
CA VAL A 227 -13.46 5.78 -28.47
C VAL A 227 -14.66 6.25 -27.64
N GLN A 228 -15.22 7.41 -27.99
CA GLN A 228 -16.32 8.04 -27.25
C GLN A 228 -17.53 7.11 -27.07
N SER A 229 -17.93 6.42 -28.13
CA SER A 229 -19.05 5.46 -28.08
C SER A 229 -18.83 4.31 -27.11
N PHE A 230 -17.58 3.86 -26.96
CA PHE A 230 -17.21 2.78 -26.04
C PHE A 230 -17.09 3.30 -24.60
N TRP A 231 -16.60 4.52 -24.41
CA TRP A 231 -16.60 5.20 -23.10
C TRP A 231 -18.02 5.35 -22.54
N ASP A 232 -18.96 5.87 -23.34
CA ASP A 232 -20.34 6.10 -22.90
C ASP A 232 -21.06 4.78 -22.59
N ASP A 233 -20.76 3.72 -23.32
CA ASP A 233 -21.28 2.38 -23.06
C ASP A 233 -20.75 1.78 -21.75
N LEU A 234 -19.44 1.88 -21.51
CA LEU A 234 -18.84 1.42 -20.25
C LEU A 234 -19.35 2.22 -19.06
N LYS A 235 -19.42 3.56 -19.18
CA LYS A 235 -19.96 4.42 -18.13
C LYS A 235 -21.40 4.02 -17.79
N ARG A 236 -22.25 3.80 -18.78
CA ARG A 236 -23.65 3.39 -18.57
C ARG A 236 -23.77 2.03 -17.86
N ARG A 237 -22.92 1.07 -18.20
CA ARG A 237 -22.95 -0.29 -17.64
C ARG A 237 -22.39 -0.36 -16.21
N HIS A 238 -21.47 0.53 -15.88
CA HIS A 238 -20.67 0.47 -14.65
C HIS A 238 -20.89 1.63 -13.68
N SER A 239 -21.72 2.63 -14.03
CA SER A 239 -22.22 3.63 -13.07
C SER A 239 -23.33 3.09 -12.18
#